data_AF-A0A6P6Q5N8-F1
#
_entry.id   AF-A0A6P6Q5N8-F1
#
_cell.length_a   1.000
_cell.length_b   1.000
_cell.length_c   1.000
_cell.angle_alpha   90.00
_cell.angle_beta   90.00
_cell.angle_gamma   90.00
#
_symmetry.space_group_name_H-M   'P 1'
#
loop_
_entity.id
_entity.type
_entity.pdbx_description
1 polymer ?
#
loop_
_entity_poly.entity_id
_entity_poly.type
_entity_poly.pdbx_seq_one_letter_code
_entity_poly.pdbx_strand_id
1 'polypeptide(L)'
;MLGLDLSTSVDGVVETIEKLPIDLFAETLQSILVYLQDQNRAVDLIETCDKFHRVGINLDQKAVQDIIKLMTYYFRLAAKSNLSSDVLVSKLTECSSKWSKSTLPVVHQLWTERGALLHAHQEVLNMASIGQLVDIQWKLGMAVSSDTCRSLNSPFISVLMKIADTSGKMSYKSFEMTVQQFQNFYRQFKEMASVLETV
;
A
#
# COMPACT_ATOMS: atom_id res chain seq x y z
N MET A 1 -14.12 16.19 -6.60
CA MET A 1 -15.18 15.19 -6.89
C MET A 1 -14.54 13.83 -6.71
N LEU A 2 -14.95 13.06 -5.70
CA LEU A 2 -14.40 11.72 -5.45
C LEU A 2 -14.80 10.84 -6.64
N GLY A 3 -13.82 10.25 -7.34
CA GLY A 3 -14.05 9.30 -8.45
C GLY A 3 -14.57 7.93 -7.97
N LEU A 4 -15.56 7.95 -7.08
CA LEU A 4 -16.24 6.80 -6.51
C LEU A 4 -17.52 6.56 -7.31
N ASP A 5 -17.54 5.50 -8.14
CA ASP A 5 -18.75 5.05 -8.83
C ASP A 5 -19.70 4.37 -7.83
N LEU A 6 -20.49 5.19 -7.14
CA LEU A 6 -21.58 4.80 -6.26
C LEU A 6 -22.89 4.83 -7.04
N SER A 7 -23.80 3.90 -6.74
CA SER A 7 -25.13 3.88 -7.35
C SER A 7 -26.04 5.00 -6.83
N THR A 8 -25.72 5.55 -5.65
CA THR A 8 -26.41 6.66 -5.00
C THR A 8 -25.43 7.74 -4.53
N SER A 9 -25.93 8.91 -4.12
CA SER A 9 -25.07 9.96 -3.56
C SER A 9 -24.41 9.50 -2.26
N VAL A 10 -23.25 10.05 -1.91
CA VAL A 10 -22.55 9.70 -0.67
C VAL A 10 -23.47 9.89 0.55
N ASP A 11 -24.26 10.97 0.57
CA ASP A 11 -25.25 11.21 1.61
C ASP A 11 -26.30 10.10 1.71
N GLY A 12 -26.74 9.53 0.59
CA GLY A 12 -27.69 8.41 0.59
C GLY A 12 -27.08 7.11 1.14
N VAL A 13 -25.79 6.88 0.85
CA VAL A 13 -25.04 5.77 1.43
C VAL A 13 -24.90 5.95 2.94
N VAL A 14 -24.55 7.15 3.41
CA VAL A 14 -24.41 7.45 4.85
C VAL A 14 -25.75 7.29 5.57
N GLU A 15 -26.87 7.78 5.01
CA GLU A 15 -28.20 7.53 5.58
C GLU A 15 -28.55 6.04 5.67
N THR A 16 -28.04 5.24 4.75
CA THR A 16 -28.23 3.79 4.78
C THR A 16 -27.41 3.16 5.91
N ILE A 17 -26.16 3.62 6.10
CA ILE A 17 -25.30 3.19 7.20
C ILE A 17 -25.91 3.54 8.55
N GLU A 18 -26.45 4.75 8.71
CA GLU A 18 -27.06 5.19 9.97
C GLU A 18 -28.33 4.42 10.37
N LYS A 19 -28.93 3.66 9.44
CA LYS A 19 -30.05 2.74 9.72
C LYS A 19 -29.60 1.35 10.15
N LEU A 20 -28.31 1.02 10.01
CA LEU A 20 -27.78 -0.28 10.39
C LEU A 20 -27.57 -0.36 11.91
N PRO A 21 -27.84 -1.53 12.52
CA PRO A 21 -27.32 -1.85 13.84
C PRO A 21 -25.81 -1.69 13.87
N ILE A 22 -25.32 -1.04 14.93
CA ILE A 22 -23.91 -0.66 15.07
C ILE A 22 -22.97 -1.87 15.02
N ASP A 23 -23.40 -3.01 15.56
CA ASP A 23 -22.64 -4.26 15.57
C ASP A 23 -22.44 -4.80 14.14
N LEU A 24 -23.50 -4.78 13.33
CA LEU A 24 -23.44 -5.23 11.92
C LEU A 24 -22.57 -4.30 11.07
N PHE A 25 -22.62 -3.00 11.35
CA PHE A 25 -21.73 -2.05 10.68
C PHE A 25 -20.26 -2.31 11.09
N ALA A 26 -19.98 -2.50 12.39
CA ALA A 26 -18.66 -2.82 12.89
C ALA A 26 -18.08 -4.10 12.26
N GLU A 27 -18.88 -5.17 12.15
CA GLU A 27 -18.49 -6.42 11.48
C GLU A 27 -18.18 -6.21 9.99
N THR A 28 -18.96 -5.37 9.32
CA THR A 28 -18.73 -5.02 7.90
C THR A 28 -17.40 -4.29 7.76
N LEU A 29 -17.11 -3.31 8.62
CA LEU A 29 -15.83 -2.61 8.63
C LEU A 29 -14.66 -3.55 8.91
N GLN A 30 -14.82 -4.47 9.86
CA GLN A 30 -13.81 -5.47 10.17
C GLN A 30 -13.52 -6.38 8.97
N SER A 31 -14.55 -6.80 8.24
CA SER A 31 -14.42 -7.61 7.03
C SER A 31 -13.67 -6.85 5.92
N ILE A 32 -13.94 -5.56 5.77
CA ILE A 32 -13.20 -4.68 4.83
C ILE A 32 -11.73 -4.56 5.24
N LEU A 33 -11.43 -4.34 6.53
CA LEU A 33 -10.05 -4.23 7.01
C LEU A 33 -9.27 -5.53 6.78
N VAL A 34 -9.90 -6.70 7.02
CA VAL A 34 -9.30 -8.01 6.72
C VAL A 34 -9.04 -8.17 5.22
N TYR A 35 -10.01 -7.80 4.37
CA TYR A 35 -9.82 -7.81 2.91
C TYR A 35 -8.63 -6.94 2.48
N LEU A 36 -8.53 -5.72 3.03
CA LEU A 36 -7.43 -4.80 2.69
C LEU A 36 -6.07 -5.31 3.15
N GLN A 37 -6.02 -6.12 4.21
CA GLN A 37 -4.80 -6.73 4.71
C GLN A 37 -4.36 -7.97 3.92
N ASP A 38 -5.31 -8.80 3.45
CA ASP A 38 -4.98 -10.10 2.86
C ASP A 38 -4.90 -10.07 1.31
N GLN A 39 -5.47 -9.08 0.60
CA GLN A 39 -5.57 -8.97 -0.88
C GLN A 39 -6.18 -10.18 -1.62
N ASN A 40 -6.21 -11.36 -1.01
CA ASN A 40 -6.65 -12.65 -1.56
C ASN A 40 -8.11 -12.98 -1.19
N ARG A 41 -8.70 -12.28 -0.20
CA ARG A 41 -10.07 -12.49 0.27
C ARG A 41 -10.93 -11.28 -0.03
N ALA A 42 -11.55 -11.22 -1.20
CA ALA A 42 -12.56 -10.21 -1.49
C ALA A 42 -13.64 -10.19 -0.38
N VAL A 43 -14.14 -9.01 -0.03
CA VAL A 43 -15.32 -8.92 0.84
C VAL A 43 -16.46 -9.65 0.14
N ASP A 44 -16.93 -10.73 0.74
CA ASP A 44 -18.02 -11.53 0.19
C ASP A 44 -19.33 -10.73 0.30
N LEU A 45 -19.69 -10.08 -0.80
CA LEU A 45 -20.88 -9.27 -0.92
C LEU A 45 -22.15 -10.11 -0.69
N ILE A 46 -22.15 -11.37 -1.11
CA ILE A 46 -23.31 -12.27 -0.97
C ILE A 46 -23.46 -12.66 0.49
N GLU A 47 -22.38 -13.07 1.15
CA GLU A 47 -22.39 -13.39 2.58
C GLU A 47 -22.82 -12.17 3.43
N THR A 48 -22.33 -10.97 3.08
CA THR A 48 -22.69 -9.73 3.77
C THR A 48 -24.17 -9.39 3.58
N CYS A 49 -24.71 -9.54 2.36
CA CYS A 49 -26.14 -9.38 2.11
C CYS A 49 -26.97 -10.40 2.91
N ASP A 50 -26.59 -11.68 2.90
CA ASP A 50 -27.29 -12.74 3.63
C ASP A 50 -27.32 -12.47 5.14
N LYS A 51 -26.23 -11.95 5.72
CA LYS A 51 -26.18 -11.54 7.13
C LYS A 51 -27.19 -10.44 7.45
N PHE A 52 -27.28 -9.41 6.62
CA PHE A 52 -28.28 -8.35 6.81
C PHE A 52 -29.71 -8.90 6.74
N HIS A 53 -30.01 -9.75 5.75
CA HIS A 53 -31.33 -10.37 5.63
C HIS A 53 -31.70 -11.26 6.82
N ARG A 54 -30.74 -12.00 7.39
CA ARG A 54 -30.97 -12.84 8.59
C ARG A 54 -31.38 -12.04 9.82
N VAL A 55 -30.92 -10.80 9.94
CA VAL A 55 -31.28 -9.89 11.04
C VAL A 55 -32.52 -9.05 10.70
N GLY A 56 -33.17 -9.31 9.55
CA GLY A 56 -34.40 -8.64 9.12
C GLY A 56 -34.15 -7.31 8.40
N ILE A 57 -32.91 -7.01 8.01
CA ILE A 57 -32.54 -5.80 7.27
C ILE A 57 -32.61 -6.09 5.78
N ASN A 58 -33.58 -5.48 5.10
CA ASN A 58 -33.78 -5.65 3.66
C ASN A 58 -33.02 -4.56 2.89
N LEU A 59 -31.71 -4.74 2.74
CA LEU A 59 -30.88 -3.92 1.87
C LEU A 59 -30.63 -4.64 0.55
N ASP A 60 -30.78 -3.91 -0.55
CA ASP A 60 -30.41 -4.45 -1.85
C ASP A 60 -28.89 -4.59 -1.99
N GLN A 61 -28.48 -5.45 -2.92
CA GLN A 61 -27.06 -5.75 -3.14
C GLN A 61 -26.26 -4.48 -3.52
N LYS A 62 -26.89 -3.51 -4.18
CA LYS A 62 -26.25 -2.26 -4.62
C LYS A 62 -25.95 -1.35 -3.43
N ALA A 63 -26.86 -1.22 -2.48
CA ALA A 63 -26.66 -0.46 -1.26
C ALA A 63 -25.52 -1.05 -0.42
N VAL A 64 -25.49 -2.37 -0.25
CA VAL A 64 -24.38 -3.04 0.46
C VAL A 64 -23.05 -2.82 -0.26
N GLN A 65 -23.04 -2.92 -1.60
CA GLN A 65 -21.86 -2.66 -2.40
C GLN A 65 -21.36 -1.21 -2.27
N ASP A 66 -22.27 -0.23 -2.25
CA ASP A 66 -21.93 1.18 -2.10
C ASP A 66 -21.33 1.47 -0.71
N ILE A 67 -21.85 0.85 0.36
CA ILE A 67 -21.27 0.93 1.71
C ILE A 67 -19.84 0.39 1.70
N ILE A 68 -19.65 -0.82 1.14
CA ILE A 68 -18.33 -1.45 1.06
C ILE A 68 -17.37 -0.57 0.27
N LYS A 69 -17.77 -0.06 -0.90
CA LYS A 69 -16.95 0.81 -1.74
C LYS A 69 -16.53 2.09 -1.01
N LEU A 70 -17.48 2.76 -0.36
CA LEU A 70 -17.24 4.00 0.37
C LEU A 70 -16.22 3.77 1.49
N MET A 71 -16.47 2.78 2.36
CA MET A 71 -15.58 2.52 3.50
C MET A 71 -14.22 1.98 3.06
N THR A 72 -14.17 1.12 2.04
CA THR A 72 -12.92 0.65 1.44
C THR A 72 -12.09 1.82 0.91
N TYR A 73 -12.72 2.80 0.27
CA TYR A 73 -12.04 3.99 -0.23
C TYR A 73 -11.38 4.77 0.91
N TYR A 74 -12.12 5.06 1.98
CA TYR A 74 -11.61 5.84 3.11
C TYR A 74 -10.51 5.11 3.88
N PHE A 75 -10.63 3.80 4.10
CA PHE A 75 -9.55 3.01 4.72
C PHE A 75 -8.32 2.93 3.84
N ARG A 76 -8.45 2.81 2.51
CA ARG A 76 -7.30 2.88 1.59
C ARG A 76 -6.65 4.25 1.59
N LEU A 77 -7.45 5.32 1.59
CA LEU A 77 -6.95 6.69 1.68
C LEU A 77 -6.18 6.91 2.99
N ALA A 78 -6.76 6.46 4.11
CA ALA A 78 -6.12 6.53 5.41
C ALA A 78 -4.82 5.74 5.45
N ALA A 79 -4.81 4.50 4.95
CA ALA A 79 -3.63 3.64 4.87
C ALA A 79 -2.50 4.28 4.06
N LYS A 80 -2.81 4.76 2.85
CA LYS A 80 -1.82 5.35 1.93
C LYS A 80 -1.24 6.67 2.42
N SER A 81 -2.05 7.48 3.11
CA SER A 81 -1.63 8.80 3.59
C SER A 81 -1.22 8.81 5.06
N ASN A 82 -1.10 7.63 5.69
CA ASN A 82 -0.75 7.49 7.11
C ASN A 82 -1.60 8.36 8.05
N LEU A 83 -2.93 8.34 7.87
CA LEU A 83 -3.84 9.19 8.62
C LEU A 83 -4.13 8.60 10.01
N SER A 84 -4.17 9.46 11.03
CA SER A 84 -4.70 9.10 12.35
C SER A 84 -6.22 8.88 12.30
N SER A 85 -6.76 8.21 13.32
CA SER A 85 -8.20 7.98 13.46
C SER A 85 -9.00 9.28 13.53
N ASP A 86 -8.47 10.32 14.20
CA ASP A 86 -9.12 11.64 14.26
C ASP A 86 -9.23 12.30 12.88
N VAL A 87 -8.17 12.22 12.07
CA VAL A 87 -8.15 12.78 10.71
C VAL A 87 -9.03 11.97 9.75
N LEU A 88 -9.12 10.65 9.94
CA LEU A 88 -10.05 9.83 9.17
C LEU A 88 -11.52 10.22 9.46
N VAL A 89 -11.87 10.37 10.74
CA VAL A 89 -13.21 10.79 11.16
C VAL A 89 -13.56 12.19 10.65
N SER A 90 -12.60 13.13 10.68
CA SER A 90 -12.83 14.47 10.14
C SER A 90 -13.15 14.42 8.64
N LYS A 91 -12.40 13.62 7.85
CA LYS A 91 -12.65 13.43 6.42
C LYS A 91 -13.99 12.78 6.10
N LEU A 92 -14.45 11.85 6.94
CA LEU A 92 -15.78 11.24 6.80
C LEU A 92 -16.88 12.28 7.06
N THR A 93 -16.70 13.12 8.09
CA THR A 93 -17.61 14.21 8.45
C THR A 93 -17.66 15.30 7.38
N GLU A 94 -16.52 15.63 6.76
CA GLU A 94 -16.47 16.54 5.61
C GLU A 94 -17.23 16.00 4.39
N CYS A 95 -17.28 14.67 4.24
CA CYS A 95 -17.94 14.06 3.10
C CYS A 95 -19.46 13.98 3.24
N SER A 96 -19.97 13.92 4.47
CA SER A 96 -21.41 13.96 4.73
C SER A 96 -21.67 14.49 6.13
N SER A 97 -22.58 15.46 6.24
CA SER A 97 -23.04 15.97 7.53
C SER A 97 -24.03 15.02 8.23
N LYS A 98 -24.39 13.89 7.60
CA LYS A 98 -25.41 12.95 8.09
C LYS A 98 -24.87 11.88 9.03
N TRP A 99 -23.55 11.79 9.18
CA TRP A 99 -22.94 10.88 10.14
C TRP A 99 -23.40 11.17 11.57
N SER A 100 -23.79 10.13 12.30
CA SER A 100 -24.21 10.27 13.69
C SER A 100 -23.03 10.25 14.65
N LYS A 101 -23.29 10.73 15.88
CA LYS A 101 -22.33 10.67 16.98
C LYS A 101 -22.05 9.25 17.48
N SER A 102 -22.86 8.25 17.12
CA SER A 102 -22.66 6.85 17.52
C SER A 102 -21.83 6.06 16.50
N THR A 103 -21.93 6.38 15.21
CA THR A 103 -21.29 5.61 14.14
C THR A 103 -19.81 5.95 13.94
N LEU A 104 -19.45 7.23 13.99
CA LEU A 104 -18.06 7.68 13.82
C LEU A 104 -17.09 7.13 14.89
N PRO A 105 -17.45 7.02 16.18
CA PRO A 105 -16.60 6.37 17.19
C PRO A 105 -16.22 4.93 16.86
N VAL A 106 -17.10 4.17 16.22
CA VAL A 106 -16.80 2.79 15.81
C VAL A 106 -15.71 2.76 14.73
N VAL A 107 -15.82 3.67 13.75
CA VAL A 107 -14.78 3.82 12.73
C VAL A 107 -13.44 4.25 13.36
N HIS A 108 -13.49 5.20 14.31
CA HIS A 108 -12.31 5.66 15.05
C HIS A 108 -11.62 4.52 15.80
N GLN A 109 -12.39 3.76 16.58
CA GLN A 109 -11.89 2.65 17.38
C GLN A 109 -11.26 1.57 16.49
N LEU A 110 -12.00 1.10 15.48
CA LEU A 110 -11.51 0.05 14.57
C LEU A 110 -10.25 0.48 13.81
N TRP A 111 -10.19 1.74 13.37
CA TRP A 111 -8.99 2.27 12.73
C TRP A 111 -7.82 2.40 13.70
N THR A 112 -8.06 2.81 14.94
CA THR A 112 -7.01 2.90 15.97
C THR A 112 -6.43 1.51 16.28
N GLU A 113 -7.27 0.49 16.36
CA GLU A 113 -6.85 -0.88 16.66
C GLU A 113 -6.13 -1.56 15.49
N ARG A 114 -6.57 -1.33 14.25
CA ARG A 114 -6.13 -2.12 13.08
C ARG A 114 -5.41 -1.33 11.99
N GLY A 115 -5.49 0.00 12.01
CA GLY A 115 -4.87 0.87 11.01
C GLY A 115 -3.36 0.67 10.93
N ALA A 116 -2.68 0.52 12.08
CA ALA A 116 -1.24 0.26 12.14
C ALA A 116 -0.82 -1.02 11.39
N LEU A 117 -1.62 -2.08 11.43
CA LEU A 117 -1.34 -3.32 10.71
C LEU A 117 -1.47 -3.14 9.19
N LEU A 118 -2.47 -2.36 8.75
CA LEU A 118 -2.62 -2.00 7.35
C LEU A 118 -1.49 -1.09 6.86
N HIS A 119 -1.01 -0.17 7.70
CA HIS A 119 0.16 0.66 7.39
C HIS A 119 1.40 -0.20 7.20
N ALA A 120 1.73 -1.06 8.16
CA ALA A 120 2.87 -1.95 8.07
C ALA A 120 2.80 -2.85 6.81
N HIS A 121 1.62 -3.40 6.50
CA HIS A 121 1.42 -4.20 5.30
C HIS A 121 1.61 -3.38 4.01
N GLN A 122 1.06 -2.17 3.95
CA GLN A 122 1.19 -1.29 2.78
C GLN A 122 2.63 -0.79 2.61
N GLU A 123 3.36 -0.55 3.70
CA GLU A 123 4.79 -0.20 3.66
C GLU A 123 5.63 -1.36 3.12
N VAL A 124 5.35 -2.60 3.53
CA VAL A 124 5.99 -3.80 2.95
C VAL A 124 5.70 -3.93 1.45
N LEU A 125 4.45 -3.72 1.02
CA LEU A 125 4.09 -3.71 -0.40
C LEU A 125 4.77 -2.58 -1.17
N ASN A 126 4.89 -1.39 -0.56
CA ASN A 126 5.56 -0.25 -1.17
C ASN A 126 7.08 -0.44 -1.23
N MET A 127 7.70 -1.06 -0.22
CA MET A 127 9.10 -1.46 -0.26
C MET A 127 9.35 -2.52 -1.34
N ALA A 128 8.42 -3.48 -1.49
CA ALA A 128 8.44 -4.42 -2.61
C ALA A 128 8.19 -3.75 -3.97
N SER A 129 7.69 -2.51 -3.98
CA SER A 129 7.45 -1.73 -5.20
C SER A 129 8.68 -1.00 -5.74
N ILE A 130 9.81 -1.04 -5.01
CA ILE A 130 11.11 -0.59 -5.48
C ILE A 130 11.77 -1.81 -6.13
N GLY A 131 12.03 -1.75 -7.44
CA GLY A 131 12.50 -2.90 -8.22
C GLY A 131 13.62 -3.71 -7.55
N GLN A 132 13.58 -5.03 -7.71
CA GLN A 132 14.48 -5.97 -7.05
C GLN A 132 15.78 -6.13 -7.83
N LEU A 133 16.92 -6.07 -7.14
CA LEU A 133 18.22 -6.42 -7.71
C LEU A 133 18.32 -7.95 -7.84
N VAL A 134 18.37 -8.44 -9.07
CA VAL A 134 18.34 -9.88 -9.40
C VAL A 134 19.75 -10.45 -9.57
N ASP A 135 20.65 -9.69 -10.19
CA ASP A 135 22.01 -10.12 -10.47
C ASP A 135 22.97 -8.92 -10.52
N ILE A 136 24.22 -9.17 -10.14
CA ILE A 136 25.33 -8.23 -10.28
C ILE A 136 26.49 -8.96 -10.95
N GLN A 137 26.84 -8.51 -12.13
CA GLN A 137 28.03 -8.95 -12.85
C GLN A 137 29.06 -7.84 -12.85
N TRP A 138 30.33 -8.20 -12.77
CA TRP A 138 31.41 -7.23 -12.82
C TRP A 138 32.60 -7.75 -13.62
N LYS A 139 33.39 -6.82 -14.15
CA LYS A 139 34.66 -7.12 -14.81
C LYS A 139 35.69 -6.04 -14.48
N LEU A 140 36.94 -6.46 -14.39
CA LEU A 140 38.10 -5.57 -14.33
C LEU A 140 38.61 -5.33 -15.75
N GLY A 141 38.69 -4.06 -16.16
CA GLY A 141 39.17 -3.63 -17.46
C GLY A 141 40.26 -2.58 -17.33
N MET A 142 40.93 -2.28 -18.45
CA MET A 142 41.88 -1.18 -18.55
C MET A 142 41.72 -0.53 -19.92
N ALA A 143 41.56 0.78 -19.95
CA ALA A 143 41.40 1.53 -21.19
C ALA A 143 42.78 1.92 -21.71
N VAL A 144 43.15 1.50 -22.92
CA VAL A 144 44.49 1.76 -23.49
C VAL A 144 44.51 2.88 -24.52
N SER A 145 43.34 3.30 -25.01
CA SER A 145 43.17 4.41 -25.96
C SER A 145 41.80 5.07 -25.79
N SER A 146 41.74 6.40 -25.91
CA SER A 146 40.51 7.19 -25.91
C SER A 146 40.78 8.63 -26.34
N ASP A 147 39.86 9.20 -27.12
CA ASP A 147 39.94 10.61 -27.54
C ASP A 147 39.45 11.59 -26.45
N THR A 148 38.84 11.08 -25.37
CA THR A 148 38.19 11.90 -24.32
C THR A 148 38.50 11.46 -22.88
N CYS A 149 39.01 10.25 -22.66
CA CYS A 149 39.35 9.75 -21.33
C CYS A 149 40.79 10.12 -20.95
N ARG A 150 40.96 10.86 -19.84
CA ARG A 150 42.29 11.23 -19.32
C ARG A 150 42.97 10.12 -18.53
N SER A 151 42.23 9.10 -18.10
CA SER A 151 42.72 8.01 -17.23
C SER A 151 43.05 6.75 -18.02
N LEU A 152 43.74 6.92 -19.16
CA LEU A 152 44.24 5.78 -19.92
C LEU A 152 45.31 5.03 -19.14
N ASN A 153 45.47 3.75 -19.45
CA ASN A 153 46.39 2.81 -18.81
C ASN A 153 46.17 2.66 -17.29
N SER A 154 44.95 2.93 -16.83
CA SER A 154 44.53 2.72 -15.44
C SER A 154 43.41 1.69 -15.38
N PRO A 155 43.44 0.75 -14.41
CA PRO A 155 42.38 -0.24 -14.27
C PRO A 155 41.08 0.40 -13.78
N PHE A 156 39.96 -0.11 -14.29
CA PHE A 156 38.62 0.26 -13.87
C PHE A 156 37.75 -0.99 -13.72
N ILE A 157 36.69 -0.88 -12.93
CA ILE A 157 35.69 -1.93 -12.79
C ILE A 157 34.44 -1.49 -13.55
N SER A 158 33.94 -2.32 -14.46
CA SER A 158 32.57 -2.18 -14.99
C SER A 158 31.63 -3.09 -14.21
N VAL A 159 30.51 -2.55 -13.78
CA VAL A 159 29.44 -3.30 -13.12
C VAL A 159 28.20 -3.28 -14.01
N LEU A 160 27.54 -4.42 -14.14
CA LEU A 160 26.24 -4.59 -14.77
C LEU A 160 25.26 -5.15 -13.74
N MET A 161 24.19 -4.41 -13.50
CA MET A 161 23.12 -4.79 -12.59
C MET A 161 21.89 -5.19 -13.39
N LYS A 162 21.27 -6.31 -13.01
CA LYS A 162 19.97 -6.75 -13.51
C LYS A 162 18.91 -6.45 -12.47
N ILE A 163 17.90 -5.67 -12.84
CA ILE A 163 16.85 -5.20 -11.94
C ILE A 163 15.49 -5.64 -12.50
N ALA A 164 14.70 -6.33 -11.70
CA ALA A 164 13.29 -6.61 -12.00
C ALA A 164 12.43 -5.46 -11.46
N ASP A 165 11.65 -4.80 -12.31
CA ASP A 165 10.65 -3.86 -11.83
C ASP A 165 9.42 -4.57 -11.23
N THR A 166 8.47 -3.81 -10.73
CA THR A 166 7.24 -4.32 -10.10
C THR A 166 6.31 -5.05 -11.05
N SER A 167 6.49 -4.87 -12.36
CA SER A 167 5.77 -5.62 -13.40
C SER A 167 6.47 -6.95 -13.76
N GLY A 168 7.61 -7.25 -13.13
CA GLY A 168 8.46 -8.39 -13.45
C GLY A 168 9.32 -8.16 -14.70
N LYS A 169 9.30 -6.96 -15.28
CA LYS A 169 10.11 -6.64 -16.45
C LYS A 169 11.56 -6.41 -16.01
N MET A 170 12.45 -7.11 -16.70
CA MET A 170 13.89 -7.03 -16.45
C MET A 170 14.48 -5.81 -17.16
N SER A 171 15.28 -5.04 -16.42
CA SER A 171 16.08 -3.95 -16.95
C SER A 171 17.54 -4.12 -16.52
N TYR A 172 18.45 -3.54 -17.31
CA TYR A 172 19.88 -3.61 -17.05
C TYR A 172 20.44 -2.19 -16.87
N LYS A 173 21.31 -2.02 -15.88
CA LYS A 173 22.02 -0.76 -15.61
C LYS A 173 23.50 -1.05 -15.50
N SER A 174 24.32 -0.30 -16.23
CA SER A 174 25.77 -0.45 -16.20
C SER A 174 26.45 0.85 -15.83
N PHE A 175 27.57 0.74 -15.11
CA PHE A 175 28.41 1.87 -14.76
C PHE A 175 29.85 1.42 -14.56
N GLU A 176 30.77 2.39 -14.63
CA GLU A 176 32.19 2.17 -14.44
C GLU A 176 32.69 2.97 -13.24
N MET A 177 33.70 2.42 -12.57
CA MET A 177 34.31 3.05 -11.41
C MET A 177 35.79 2.73 -11.32
N THR A 178 36.54 3.57 -10.63
CA THR A 178 37.94 3.27 -10.30
C THR A 178 38.01 2.12 -9.30
N VAL A 179 39.17 1.47 -9.21
CA VAL A 179 39.41 0.40 -8.20
C VAL A 179 39.16 0.91 -6.78
N GLN A 180 39.53 2.16 -6.48
CA GLN A 180 39.30 2.77 -5.16
C GLN A 180 37.80 2.97 -4.88
N GLN A 181 37.04 3.44 -5.87
CA GLN A 181 35.58 3.55 -5.74
C GLN A 181 34.93 2.17 -5.51
N PHE A 182 35.42 1.12 -6.18
CA PHE A 182 34.94 -0.24 -5.97
C PHE A 182 35.22 -0.77 -4.55
N GLN A 183 36.40 -0.51 -4.01
CA GLN A 183 36.73 -0.88 -2.63
C GLN A 183 35.81 -0.19 -1.61
N ASN A 184 35.48 1.09 -1.85
CA ASN A 184 34.52 1.82 -1.01
C ASN A 184 33.11 1.26 -1.16
N PHE A 185 32.67 0.99 -2.40
CA PHE A 185 31.38 0.36 -2.69
C PHE A 185 31.22 -1.00 -1.98
N TYR A 186 32.24 -1.85 -2.05
CA TYR A 186 32.28 -3.14 -1.36
C TYR A 186 32.16 -3.00 0.16
N ARG A 187 32.85 -2.02 0.76
CA ARG A 187 32.77 -1.76 2.20
C ARG A 187 31.35 -1.36 2.62
N GLN A 188 30.73 -0.45 1.87
CA GLN A 188 29.34 -0.03 2.12
C GLN A 188 28.38 -1.21 2.01
N PHE A 189 28.55 -2.08 1.00
CA PHE A 189 27.73 -3.29 0.86
C PHE A 189 27.87 -4.24 2.06
N LYS A 190 29.09 -4.40 2.60
CA LYS A 190 29.30 -5.20 3.82
C LYS A 190 28.66 -4.60 5.06
N GLU A 191 28.76 -3.28 5.22
CA GLU A 191 28.12 -2.56 6.33
C GLU A 191 26.59 -2.74 6.26
N MET A 192 26.00 -2.55 5.08
CA MET A 192 24.56 -2.79 4.85
C MET A 192 24.16 -4.24 5.17
N ALA A 193 24.93 -5.23 4.69
CA ALA A 193 24.66 -6.64 4.99
C ALA A 193 24.69 -6.92 6.49
N SER A 194 25.68 -6.37 7.22
CA SER A 194 25.78 -6.57 8.66
C SER A 194 24.60 -6.00 9.44
N VAL A 195 24.04 -4.85 9.01
CA VAL A 195 22.84 -4.28 9.64
C VAL A 195 21.62 -5.18 9.41
N LEU A 196 21.48 -5.74 8.20
CA LEU A 196 20.35 -6.63 7.86
C LEU A 196 20.41 -7.98 8.59
N GLU A 197 21.61 -8.47 8.92
CA GLU A 197 21.79 -9.71 9.69
C GLU A 197 21.52 -9.55 11.19
N THR A 198 21.51 -8.32 11.71
CA THR A 198 21.32 -8.03 13.14
C THR A 198 19.87 -7.82 13.58
N VAL A 199 18.90 -8.08 12.70
CA VAL A 199 17.44 -7.97 12.98
C VAL A 199 16.82 -9.36 13.14
#